data_AF-A0A7S4F9K4-F1
#
_entry.id   AF-A0A7S4F9K4-F1
#
_cell.length_a   1.000
_cell.length_b   1.000
_cell.length_c   1.000
_cell.angle_alpha   90.00
_cell.angle_beta   90.00
_cell.angle_gamma   90.00
#
_symmetry.space_group_name_H-M   'P 1'
#
loop_
_entity.id
_entity.type
_entity.pdbx_description
1 polymer ?
#
loop_
_entity_poly.entity_id
_entity_poly.type
_entity_poly.pdbx_seq_one_letter_code
_entity_poly.pdbx_strand_id
1 'polypeptide(L)'
;ATLPYSNLGGLGDFSTMNQTFVMTTPFFIKGGDDKYPPQGIYYKDVGRQRIEDELGMATLIPFDLYVVNLTEYVPNNWFRSGRSASASPNVTGDLGLINLADNQFCAFKYSFVSQADGEPYVINQPFSFFLFDFDTGVDEGLLTEYTEVCGLDPANPYDLSETLYAPFVQSSIEAIELADAADGTKCFRFFATQPGTGENNPEFASDIFMPLAEMTPFTITNVLPNLLRLNFVSGLSGFILEYQITAAQDVGSSGRNFLFTGYALPRK
;
A
#
# COMPACT_ATOMS: atom_id res chain seq x y z
N ALA A 1 14.91 7.27 32.58
CA ALA A 1 13.61 6.60 32.79
C ALA A 1 13.40 5.66 31.61
N THR A 2 13.44 4.36 31.85
CA THR A 2 13.16 3.32 30.84
C THR A 2 11.66 3.38 30.51
N LEU A 3 11.34 3.67 29.26
CA LEU A 3 9.95 3.72 28.78
C LEU A 3 9.37 2.29 28.73
N PRO A 4 8.11 2.07 29.11
CA PRO A 4 7.49 0.74 29.10
C PRO A 4 7.15 0.34 27.64
N TYR A 5 8.02 -0.47 27.03
CA TYR A 5 7.80 -1.12 25.74
C TYR A 5 6.89 -2.36 25.87
N SER A 6 5.66 -2.21 26.38
CA SER A 6 4.83 -3.39 26.73
C SER A 6 3.54 -3.58 25.92
N ASN A 7 3.28 -2.82 24.85
CA ASN A 7 2.05 -2.97 24.06
C ASN A 7 2.23 -3.39 22.59
N LEU A 8 3.44 -3.76 22.15
CA LEU A 8 3.63 -4.34 20.81
C LEU A 8 3.30 -5.85 20.72
N GLY A 9 2.66 -6.43 21.75
CA GLY A 9 2.34 -7.87 21.85
C GLY A 9 1.37 -8.44 20.80
N GLY A 10 0.96 -7.65 19.80
CA GLY A 10 0.12 -8.07 18.69
C GLY A 10 0.86 -8.23 17.36
N LEU A 11 2.01 -7.57 17.19
CA LEU A 11 2.82 -7.68 15.99
C LEU A 11 3.80 -8.84 16.21
N GLY A 12 3.54 -9.97 15.55
CA GLY A 12 4.36 -11.18 15.70
C GLY A 12 5.85 -10.91 15.42
N ASP A 13 6.71 -11.80 15.90
CA ASP A 13 8.14 -11.77 15.64
C ASP A 13 8.42 -11.72 14.11
N PHE A 14 8.72 -10.53 13.61
CA PHE A 14 8.99 -10.27 12.19
C PHE A 14 10.38 -10.78 11.76
N SER A 15 11.23 -11.21 12.69
CA SER A 15 12.61 -11.63 12.39
C SER A 15 12.70 -12.90 11.54
N THR A 16 11.58 -13.64 11.38
CA THR A 16 11.48 -14.83 10.52
C THR A 16 10.76 -14.58 9.20
N MET A 17 10.24 -13.36 8.97
CA MET A 17 9.42 -13.02 7.80
C MET A 17 10.19 -12.12 6.84
N ASN A 18 11.15 -12.70 6.12
CA ASN A 18 11.72 -12.05 4.93
C ASN A 18 10.69 -12.12 3.79
N GLN A 19 9.65 -11.29 3.83
CA GLN A 19 8.79 -11.02 2.68
C GLN A 19 9.00 -9.56 2.28
N THR A 20 9.98 -9.38 1.41
CA THR A 20 10.30 -8.12 0.75
C THR A 20 9.66 -8.18 -0.64
N PHE A 21 8.93 -7.14 -1.04
CA PHE A 21 8.43 -6.99 -2.40
C PHE A 21 9.60 -6.72 -3.32
N VAL A 22 10.35 -7.75 -3.74
CA VAL A 22 11.54 -7.47 -4.56
C VAL A 22 11.09 -7.05 -5.97
N MET A 23 10.92 -5.74 -6.15
CA MET A 23 10.88 -5.11 -7.45
C MET A 23 12.26 -5.25 -8.09
N THR A 24 12.36 -6.05 -9.15
CA THR A 24 13.62 -6.11 -9.93
C THR A 24 13.71 -5.02 -11.00
N THR A 25 12.63 -4.26 -11.27
CA THR A 25 12.64 -3.09 -12.16
C THR A 25 11.44 -2.15 -11.91
N PRO A 26 11.64 -0.82 -11.79
CA PRO A 26 10.54 0.16 -11.71
C PRO A 26 9.93 0.43 -13.09
N PHE A 27 8.61 0.68 -13.18
CA PHE A 27 7.95 0.99 -14.45
C PHE A 27 7.06 2.23 -14.40
N PHE A 28 7.05 2.94 -15.54
CA PHE A 28 6.13 4.00 -15.91
C PHE A 28 5.06 3.40 -16.82
N ILE A 29 3.77 3.47 -16.46
CA ILE A 29 2.69 2.86 -17.26
C ILE A 29 2.63 3.50 -18.66
N LYS A 30 3.11 2.77 -19.67
CA LYS A 30 2.84 3.03 -21.09
C LYS A 30 2.42 1.71 -21.76
N GLY A 31 1.29 1.74 -22.47
CA GLY A 31 0.65 0.58 -23.09
C GLY A 31 1.62 -0.31 -23.90
N GLY A 32 1.66 -1.61 -23.56
CA GLY A 32 2.49 -2.67 -24.16
C GLY A 32 1.98 -3.44 -25.40
N ASP A 33 2.57 -4.63 -25.59
CA ASP A 33 2.54 -5.57 -26.75
C ASP A 33 1.96 -6.97 -26.38
N ASP A 34 1.69 -7.79 -27.41
CA ASP A 34 0.71 -8.89 -27.59
C ASP A 34 0.61 -10.12 -26.64
N LYS A 35 1.32 -10.22 -25.51
CA LYS A 35 1.25 -11.43 -24.65
C LYS A 35 0.46 -11.28 -23.34
N TYR A 36 0.29 -10.04 -22.89
CA TYR A 36 -0.58 -9.63 -21.79
C TYR A 36 -1.32 -8.39 -22.28
N PRO A 37 -2.60 -8.14 -21.93
CA PRO A 37 -3.23 -6.89 -22.32
C PRO A 37 -2.29 -5.74 -21.89
N PRO A 38 -2.01 -4.77 -22.77
CA PRO A 38 -1.01 -3.71 -22.62
C PRO A 38 -0.95 -2.92 -21.29
N GLN A 39 -1.85 -3.16 -20.33
CA GLN A 39 -2.26 -2.21 -19.29
C GLN A 39 -2.13 -2.73 -17.84
N GLY A 40 -1.34 -3.77 -17.58
CA GLY A 40 -1.13 -4.30 -16.22
C GLY A 40 0.32 -4.61 -15.84
N ILE A 41 0.61 -4.56 -14.54
CA ILE A 41 1.92 -4.81 -13.92
C ILE A 41 1.86 -6.13 -13.16
N TYR A 42 2.88 -6.96 -13.30
CA TYR A 42 2.97 -8.26 -12.66
C TYR A 42 4.08 -8.25 -11.60
N TYR A 43 3.71 -8.55 -10.35
CA TYR A 43 4.59 -8.65 -9.20
C TYR A 43 4.72 -10.11 -8.79
N LYS A 44 5.95 -10.63 -8.84
CA LYS A 44 6.27 -12.01 -8.48
C LYS A 44 6.52 -12.16 -6.98
N ASP A 45 6.22 -13.34 -6.48
CA ASP A 45 6.51 -13.79 -5.11
C ASP A 45 5.97 -12.84 -4.04
N VAL A 46 4.77 -12.28 -4.27
CA VAL A 46 4.15 -11.29 -3.38
C VAL A 46 3.70 -11.89 -2.05
N GLY A 47 3.41 -13.19 -2.03
CA GLY A 47 3.13 -13.86 -0.77
C GLY A 47 3.15 -15.38 -0.88
N ARG A 48 2.99 -16.01 0.27
CA ARG A 48 2.85 -17.46 0.40
C ARG A 48 1.72 -17.78 1.35
N GLN A 49 0.83 -18.66 0.94
CA GLN A 49 -0.19 -19.20 1.81
C GLN A 49 0.27 -20.52 2.43
N ARG A 50 0.10 -20.66 3.74
CA ARG A 50 0.36 -21.91 4.45
C ARG A 50 -0.89 -22.77 4.40
N ILE A 51 -0.77 -23.96 3.81
CA ILE A 51 -1.81 -24.99 3.80
C ILE A 51 -1.29 -26.19 4.59
N GLU A 52 -2.01 -26.59 5.64
CA GLU A 52 -1.74 -27.83 6.36
C GLU A 52 -2.61 -28.95 5.79
N ASP A 53 -2.01 -30.13 5.59
CA ASP A 53 -2.77 -31.34 5.26
C ASP A 53 -3.33 -32.01 6.52
N GLU A 54 -4.03 -33.13 6.34
CA GLU A 54 -4.63 -33.92 7.44
C GLU A 54 -3.58 -34.49 8.42
N LEU A 55 -2.30 -34.53 8.03
CA LEU A 55 -1.18 -35.00 8.84
C LEU A 55 -0.46 -33.84 9.55
N GLY A 56 -0.93 -32.59 9.38
CA GLY A 56 -0.31 -31.39 9.94
C GLY A 56 0.95 -30.95 9.19
N MET A 57 1.23 -31.49 8.01
CA MET A 57 2.35 -31.07 7.18
C MET A 57 2.01 -29.78 6.46
N ALA A 58 2.82 -28.75 6.68
CA ALA A 58 2.63 -27.45 6.08
C ALA A 58 3.29 -27.36 4.71
N THR A 59 2.50 -27.02 3.69
CA THR A 59 2.97 -26.59 2.37
C THR A 59 2.80 -25.09 2.23
N LEU A 60 3.82 -24.43 1.68
CA LEU A 60 3.76 -23.02 1.32
C LEU A 60 3.47 -22.91 -0.17
N ILE A 61 2.30 -22.36 -0.52
CA ILE A 61 1.92 -22.11 -1.90
C ILE A 61 2.19 -20.63 -2.22
N PRO A 62 3.13 -20.31 -3.12
CA PRO A 62 3.40 -18.93 -3.50
C PRO A 62 2.31 -18.40 -4.44
N PHE A 63 2.07 -17.11 -4.36
CA PHE A 63 1.19 -16.39 -5.27
C PHE A 63 1.80 -15.04 -5.65
N ASP A 64 1.37 -14.56 -6.80
CA ASP A 64 1.79 -13.32 -7.42
C ASP A 64 0.65 -12.29 -7.36
N LEU A 65 0.95 -11.04 -7.70
CA LEU A 65 -0.03 -9.97 -7.80
C LEU A 65 0.03 -9.37 -9.20
N TYR A 66 -1.14 -9.23 -9.83
CA TYR A 66 -1.31 -8.55 -11.10
C TYR A 66 -2.17 -7.31 -10.89
N VAL A 67 -1.63 -6.14 -11.25
CA VAL A 67 -2.27 -4.84 -11.04
C VAL A 67 -2.61 -4.24 -12.39
N VAL A 68 -3.89 -3.95 -12.63
CA VAL A 68 -4.37 -3.36 -13.88
C VAL A 68 -4.89 -1.97 -13.59
N ASN A 69 -4.46 -1.00 -14.39
CA ASN A 69 -5.10 0.31 -14.37
C ASN A 69 -6.43 0.24 -15.16
N LEU A 70 -7.53 0.62 -14.52
CA LEU A 70 -8.87 0.60 -15.08
C LEU A 70 -9.26 1.92 -15.75
N THR A 71 -8.59 3.02 -15.42
CA THR A 71 -8.88 4.35 -15.98
C THR A 71 -7.60 5.06 -16.41
N GLU A 72 -7.60 5.64 -17.60
CA GLU A 72 -6.47 6.42 -18.07
C GLU A 72 -6.21 7.61 -17.15
N TYR A 73 -4.95 7.87 -16.79
CA TYR A 73 -4.54 9.03 -16.02
C TYR A 73 -3.28 9.65 -16.62
N VAL A 74 -3.08 10.95 -16.39
CA VAL A 74 -1.85 11.66 -16.76
C VAL A 74 -0.86 11.56 -15.61
N PRO A 75 0.33 10.96 -15.80
CA PRO A 75 1.33 10.93 -14.75
C PRO A 75 1.94 12.30 -14.52
N ASN A 76 2.26 12.65 -13.27
CA ASN A 76 2.99 13.88 -12.98
C ASN A 76 4.46 13.74 -13.42
N ASN A 77 4.99 14.73 -14.12
CA ASN A 77 6.38 14.74 -14.61
C ASN A 77 7.37 15.31 -13.57
N TRP A 78 7.17 15.03 -12.27
CA TRP A 78 7.98 15.61 -11.21
C TRP A 78 9.14 14.71 -10.76
N PHE A 79 10.25 15.35 -10.38
CA PHE A 79 11.55 14.73 -10.07
C PHE A 79 11.57 13.83 -8.83
N ARG A 80 10.58 13.95 -7.95
CA ARG A 80 10.49 13.22 -6.68
C ARG A 80 9.35 12.23 -6.72
N SER A 81 9.45 11.22 -7.58
CA SER A 81 8.40 10.20 -7.75
C SER A 81 8.58 9.00 -6.81
N GLY A 82 9.07 9.18 -5.57
CA GLY A 82 9.62 8.07 -4.76
C GLY A 82 10.89 7.41 -5.33
N ARG A 83 11.29 7.77 -6.55
CA ARG A 83 12.58 7.45 -7.16
C ARG A 83 13.49 8.63 -6.85
N SER A 84 14.37 8.48 -5.87
CA SER A 84 15.36 9.53 -5.65
C SER A 84 16.27 9.65 -6.87
N ALA A 85 15.95 10.58 -7.77
CA ALA A 85 16.85 11.01 -8.83
C ALA A 85 18.08 11.75 -8.25
N SER A 86 18.13 12.00 -6.93
CA SER A 86 19.26 12.61 -6.23
C SER A 86 20.13 11.66 -5.39
N ALA A 87 19.69 10.44 -5.03
CA ALA A 87 20.44 9.59 -4.08
C ALA A 87 21.36 8.57 -4.76
N SER A 88 20.93 7.93 -5.86
CA SER A 88 21.81 7.09 -6.67
C SER A 88 21.03 6.54 -7.87
N PRO A 89 21.59 6.48 -9.08
CA PRO A 89 20.98 5.74 -10.20
C PRO A 89 20.79 4.24 -9.92
N ASN A 90 21.28 3.73 -8.78
CA ASN A 90 21.27 2.31 -8.39
C ASN A 90 20.33 1.98 -7.22
N VAL A 91 19.54 2.93 -6.70
CA VAL A 91 18.55 2.63 -5.65
C VAL A 91 17.17 2.58 -6.28
N THR A 92 16.69 1.36 -6.52
CA THR A 92 15.29 1.07 -6.79
C THR A 92 14.66 0.65 -5.47
N GLY A 93 13.77 1.47 -4.91
CA GLY A 93 12.94 1.05 -3.79
C GLY A 93 12.14 -0.22 -4.14
N ASP A 94 11.59 -0.89 -3.14
CA ASP A 94 10.86 -2.16 -3.26
C ASP A 94 9.33 -1.96 -3.16
N LEU A 95 8.86 -0.71 -3.15
CA LEU A 95 7.45 -0.33 -3.07
C LEU A 95 6.85 -0.11 -4.46
N GLY A 96 5.59 -0.52 -4.64
CA GLY A 96 4.82 -0.16 -5.82
C GLY A 96 4.58 1.35 -5.83
N LEU A 97 4.73 2.00 -6.98
CA LEU A 97 4.60 3.45 -7.13
C LEU A 97 3.54 3.77 -8.19
N ILE A 98 2.60 4.64 -7.82
CA ILE A 98 1.68 5.30 -8.73
C ILE A 98 1.94 6.80 -8.63
N ASN A 99 2.07 7.51 -9.75
CA ASN A 99 2.37 8.93 -9.77
C ASN A 99 1.34 9.68 -10.62
N LEU A 100 0.38 10.39 -9.99
CA LEU A 100 -0.71 11.07 -10.67
C LEU A 100 -0.47 12.59 -10.74
N ALA A 101 -0.79 13.20 -11.88
CA ALA A 101 -0.95 14.64 -11.97
C ALA A 101 -2.18 15.12 -11.17
N ASP A 102 -2.22 16.41 -10.87
CA ASP A 102 -3.39 17.03 -10.27
C ASP A 102 -4.66 16.90 -11.13
N ASN A 103 -5.82 16.99 -10.46
CA ASN A 103 -7.12 16.82 -11.11
C ASN A 103 -7.26 15.49 -11.89
N GLN A 104 -6.62 14.43 -11.40
CA GLN A 104 -6.69 13.09 -12.00
C GLN A 104 -7.36 12.10 -11.06
N PHE A 105 -7.98 11.11 -11.68
CA PHE A 105 -8.55 9.96 -11.02
C PHE A 105 -7.95 8.71 -11.67
N CYS A 106 -7.64 7.72 -10.84
CA CYS A 106 -7.25 6.40 -11.30
C CYS A 106 -7.95 5.32 -10.48
N ALA A 107 -8.31 4.22 -11.12
CA ALA A 107 -8.77 3.02 -10.43
C ALA A 107 -7.86 1.86 -10.78
N PHE A 108 -7.39 1.13 -9.78
CA PHE A 108 -6.54 -0.04 -9.96
C PHE A 108 -7.25 -1.30 -9.50
N LYS A 109 -7.23 -2.32 -10.35
CA LYS A 109 -7.61 -3.68 -9.98
C LYS A 109 -6.37 -4.46 -9.58
N TYR A 110 -6.34 -4.88 -8.33
CA TYR A 110 -5.36 -5.79 -7.77
C TYR A 110 -5.91 -7.20 -7.86
N SER A 111 -5.21 -8.13 -8.51
CA SER A 111 -5.61 -9.53 -8.68
C SER A 111 -4.50 -10.45 -8.23
N PHE A 112 -4.78 -11.35 -7.29
CA PHE A 112 -3.85 -12.40 -6.91
C PHE A 112 -3.90 -13.52 -7.95
N VAL A 113 -2.74 -14.02 -8.34
CA VAL A 113 -2.62 -15.05 -9.37
C VAL A 113 -1.65 -16.14 -8.93
N SER A 114 -1.94 -17.37 -9.33
CA SER A 114 -1.13 -18.54 -9.01
C SER A 114 0.16 -18.52 -9.82
N GLN A 115 1.29 -18.80 -9.18
CA GLN A 115 2.58 -18.91 -9.87
C GLN A 115 2.65 -20.09 -10.85
N ALA A 116 1.85 -21.13 -10.61
CA ALA A 116 1.92 -22.36 -11.38
C ALA A 116 1.35 -22.20 -12.80
N ASP A 117 0.27 -21.42 -12.92
CA ASP A 117 -0.57 -21.35 -14.12
C ASP A 117 -1.05 -19.93 -14.48
N GLY A 118 -0.89 -18.94 -13.59
CA GLY A 118 -1.34 -17.57 -13.80
C GLY A 118 -2.84 -17.37 -13.58
N GLU A 119 -3.57 -18.39 -13.14
CA GLU A 119 -5.01 -18.32 -12.86
C GLU A 119 -5.29 -17.53 -11.57
N PRO A 120 -6.50 -16.96 -11.40
CA PRO A 120 -6.87 -16.26 -10.17
C PRO A 120 -6.63 -17.12 -8.92
N TYR A 121 -5.87 -16.56 -7.97
CA TYR A 121 -5.54 -17.20 -6.70
C TYR A 121 -6.40 -16.61 -5.59
N VAL A 122 -7.07 -17.46 -4.80
CA VAL A 122 -7.87 -17.01 -3.65
C VAL A 122 -7.02 -17.11 -2.38
N ILE A 123 -6.81 -15.98 -1.70
CA ILE A 123 -6.09 -15.95 -0.42
C ILE A 123 -7.04 -16.43 0.70
N ASN A 124 -6.83 -17.62 1.26
CA ASN A 124 -7.73 -18.19 2.30
C ASN A 124 -7.37 -17.77 3.74
N GLN A 125 -6.68 -16.63 3.89
CA GLN A 125 -6.35 -16.02 5.16
C GLN A 125 -6.52 -14.50 5.07
N PRO A 126 -6.82 -13.81 6.19
CA PRO A 126 -6.81 -12.35 6.21
C PRO A 126 -5.45 -11.82 5.76
N PHE A 127 -5.46 -10.69 5.08
CA PHE A 127 -4.26 -10.02 4.60
C PHE A 127 -4.40 -8.50 4.75
N SER A 128 -3.28 -7.81 4.76
CA SER A 128 -3.21 -6.36 4.84
C SER A 128 -2.61 -5.77 3.57
N PHE A 129 -2.96 -4.53 3.29
CA PHE A 129 -2.38 -3.72 2.22
C PHE A 129 -2.06 -2.34 2.80
N PHE A 130 -0.87 -1.84 2.53
CA PHE A 130 -0.35 -0.61 3.11
C PHE A 130 -0.19 0.44 2.04
N LEU A 131 -0.60 1.66 2.35
CA LEU A 131 -0.47 2.83 1.52
C LEU A 131 0.38 3.85 2.28
N PHE A 132 1.27 4.54 1.57
CA PHE A 132 2.12 5.59 2.12
C PHE A 132 2.00 6.87 1.29
N ASP A 133 2.59 7.93 1.84
CA ASP A 133 2.62 9.27 1.23
C ASP A 133 1.23 9.90 1.10
N PHE A 134 0.31 9.53 2.00
CA PHE A 134 -1.05 10.07 2.01
C PHE A 134 -1.09 11.45 2.67
N ASP A 135 -0.79 12.49 1.88
CA ASP A 135 -0.73 13.89 2.33
C ASP A 135 -1.52 14.84 1.40
N THR A 136 -1.57 16.14 1.73
CA THR A 136 -2.27 17.15 0.91
C THR A 136 -1.32 17.96 0.03
N GLY A 137 -0.01 17.71 0.09
CA GLY A 137 1.05 18.53 -0.50
C GLY A 137 1.33 19.84 0.22
N VAL A 138 2.32 20.58 -0.28
CA VAL A 138 2.75 21.88 0.27
C VAL A 138 1.93 23.08 -0.18
N ASP A 139 1.18 22.95 -1.28
CA ASP A 139 0.43 24.07 -1.83
C ASP A 139 -0.78 24.34 -0.94
N GLU A 140 -0.73 25.42 -0.16
CA GLU A 140 -1.78 25.84 0.76
C GLU A 140 -3.13 25.98 0.03
N GLY A 141 -3.96 24.94 0.07
CA GLY A 141 -5.41 25.12 0.04
C GLY A 141 -6.28 24.31 -0.93
N LEU A 142 -5.81 23.46 -1.85
CA LEU A 142 -6.75 22.81 -2.81
C LEU A 142 -6.47 21.37 -3.26
N LEU A 143 -5.35 20.75 -2.88
CA LEU A 143 -5.09 19.35 -3.22
C LEU A 143 -5.47 18.43 -2.06
N THR A 144 -6.47 17.60 -2.29
CA THR A 144 -6.88 16.54 -1.39
C THR A 144 -6.67 15.23 -2.11
N GLU A 145 -5.87 14.37 -1.49
CA GLU A 145 -5.79 12.97 -1.86
C GLU A 145 -6.88 12.22 -1.13
N TYR A 146 -7.56 11.37 -1.88
CA TYR A 146 -8.38 10.35 -1.26
C TYR A 146 -8.29 9.02 -1.99
N THR A 147 -8.54 7.96 -1.24
CA THR A 147 -8.66 6.62 -1.78
C THR A 147 -9.95 5.98 -1.32
N GLU A 148 -10.60 5.25 -2.22
CA GLU A 148 -11.79 4.45 -1.93
C GLU A 148 -11.50 2.98 -2.15
N VAL A 149 -11.94 2.17 -1.20
CA VAL A 149 -11.74 0.72 -1.24
C VAL A 149 -12.90 0.02 -0.55
N CYS A 150 -13.29 -1.11 -1.11
CA CYS A 150 -14.31 -2.02 -0.60
C CYS A 150 -13.69 -3.41 -0.33
N GLY A 151 -14.44 -4.29 0.32
CA GLY A 151 -13.94 -5.62 0.66
C GLY A 151 -13.16 -5.67 1.98
N LEU A 152 -13.22 -4.61 2.78
CA LEU A 152 -12.49 -4.54 4.05
C LEU A 152 -13.17 -5.36 5.14
N ASP A 153 -12.36 -5.86 6.08
CA ASP A 153 -12.80 -6.64 7.24
C ASP A 153 -13.81 -5.84 8.08
N PRO A 154 -15.04 -6.33 8.30
CA PRO A 154 -16.04 -5.60 9.06
C PRO A 154 -15.70 -5.43 10.55
N ALA A 155 -14.82 -6.28 11.11
CA ALA A 155 -14.41 -6.21 12.50
C ALA A 155 -13.21 -5.27 12.71
N ASN A 156 -12.28 -5.24 11.77
CA ASN A 156 -11.11 -4.34 11.82
C ASN A 156 -10.70 -3.89 10.41
N PRO A 157 -11.42 -2.95 9.77
CA PRO A 157 -11.28 -2.66 8.34
C PRO A 157 -9.94 -2.01 7.97
N TYR A 158 -9.37 -1.22 8.87
CA TYR A 158 -8.11 -0.53 8.67
C TYR A 158 -7.44 -0.21 10.01
N ASP A 159 -6.14 0.07 9.98
CA ASP A 159 -5.41 0.65 11.10
C ASP A 159 -4.74 1.94 10.64
N LEU A 160 -4.84 3.00 11.46
CA LEU A 160 -4.10 4.24 11.28
C LEU A 160 -2.84 4.23 12.17
N SER A 161 -1.94 5.17 11.93
CA SER A 161 -0.66 5.31 12.65
C SER A 161 -0.85 5.39 14.15
N GLU A 162 -1.90 6.08 14.61
CA GLU A 162 -2.24 6.16 16.03
C GLU A 162 -2.65 4.81 16.62
N THR A 163 -3.34 3.96 15.86
CA THR A 163 -3.69 2.61 16.31
C THR A 163 -2.44 1.71 16.37
N LEU A 164 -1.54 1.84 15.40
CA LEU A 164 -0.37 0.99 15.26
C LEU A 164 0.80 1.40 16.18
N TYR A 165 0.96 2.69 16.42
CA TYR A 165 2.15 3.28 17.04
C TYR A 165 1.86 4.32 18.14
N ALA A 166 0.63 4.38 18.68
CA ALA A 166 0.36 5.25 19.82
C ALA A 166 1.25 4.94 21.04
N PRO A 167 1.58 5.97 21.85
CA PRO A 167 1.25 7.39 21.68
C PRO A 167 2.27 8.17 20.82
N PHE A 168 3.13 7.48 20.07
CA PHE A 168 4.32 8.08 19.47
C PHE A 168 4.05 8.77 18.14
N VAL A 169 2.97 8.39 17.45
CA VAL A 169 2.62 8.89 16.13
C VAL A 169 1.14 9.27 16.10
N GLN A 170 0.85 10.48 15.61
CA GLN A 170 -0.50 10.91 15.28
C GLN A 170 -0.71 10.72 13.78
N SER A 171 -1.84 10.16 13.38
CA SER A 171 -2.16 9.99 11.96
C SER A 171 -2.55 11.31 11.31
N SER A 172 -2.22 11.47 10.03
CA SER A 172 -2.69 12.54 9.16
C SER A 172 -3.87 12.11 8.29
N ILE A 173 -4.51 10.98 8.60
CA ILE A 173 -5.53 10.36 7.75
C ILE A 173 -6.88 10.34 8.47
N GLU A 174 -7.93 10.74 7.76
CA GLU A 174 -9.32 10.56 8.18
C GLU A 174 -10.00 9.48 7.33
N ALA A 175 -10.99 8.80 7.90
CA ALA A 175 -11.76 7.76 7.22
C ALA A 175 -13.26 8.03 7.36
N ILE A 176 -13.99 7.87 6.26
CA ILE A 176 -15.44 7.92 6.20
C ILE A 176 -15.94 6.57 5.70
N GLU A 177 -16.78 5.92 6.51
CA GLU A 177 -17.48 4.71 6.09
C GLU A 177 -18.50 5.06 5.00
N LEU A 178 -18.44 4.32 3.88
CA LEU A 178 -19.39 4.40 2.79
C LEU A 178 -20.54 3.41 3.02
N ALA A 179 -21.50 3.35 2.11
CA ALA A 179 -22.56 2.34 2.21
C ALA A 179 -21.96 0.92 2.21
N ASP A 180 -22.53 0.04 3.04
CA ASP A 180 -22.10 -1.36 3.14
C ASP A 180 -22.13 -2.06 1.77
N ALA A 181 -21.12 -2.88 1.51
CA ALA A 181 -21.13 -3.75 0.35
C ALA A 181 -22.16 -4.87 0.53
N ALA A 182 -22.74 -5.32 -0.58
CA ALA A 182 -23.81 -6.34 -0.57
C ALA A 182 -23.36 -7.71 0.00
N ASP A 183 -22.05 -7.95 0.07
CA ASP A 183 -21.43 -9.16 0.60
C ASP A 183 -21.13 -9.09 2.12
N GLY A 184 -21.52 -7.99 2.78
CA GLY A 184 -21.27 -7.78 4.21
C GLY A 184 -19.86 -7.26 4.54
N THR A 185 -19.02 -6.98 3.52
CA THR A 185 -17.77 -6.25 3.71
C THR A 185 -18.01 -4.74 3.82
N LYS A 186 -16.99 -4.01 4.28
CA LYS A 186 -17.06 -2.56 4.42
C LYS A 186 -16.37 -1.83 3.27
N CYS A 187 -16.91 -0.67 2.96
CA CYS A 187 -16.33 0.29 2.02
C CYS A 187 -15.96 1.56 2.77
N PHE A 188 -14.78 2.11 2.50
CA PHE A 188 -14.30 3.33 3.14
C PHE A 188 -13.70 4.27 2.11
N ARG A 189 -13.84 5.57 2.38
CA ARG A 189 -13.06 6.63 1.76
C ARG A 189 -12.10 7.21 2.79
N PHE A 190 -10.83 7.28 2.44
CA PHE A 190 -9.78 7.85 3.28
C PHE A 190 -9.33 9.19 2.72
N PHE A 191 -9.01 10.15 3.58
CA PHE A 191 -8.56 11.49 3.18
C PHE A 191 -7.29 11.88 3.92
N ALA A 192 -6.35 12.48 3.20
CA ALA A 192 -5.22 13.15 3.83
C ALA A 192 -5.67 14.47 4.47
N THR A 193 -5.14 14.79 5.65
CA THR A 193 -5.49 16.00 6.42
C THR A 193 -4.31 16.93 6.68
N GLN A 194 -3.08 16.47 6.42
CA GLN A 194 -1.86 17.24 6.67
C GLN A 194 -1.07 17.46 5.39
N PRO A 195 -0.38 18.60 5.26
CA PRO A 195 0.50 18.88 4.13
C PRO A 195 1.76 18.01 4.18
N GLY A 196 2.27 17.64 3.00
CA GLY A 196 3.54 16.93 2.84
C GLY A 196 4.36 17.46 1.67
N THR A 197 5.68 17.30 1.75
CA THR A 197 6.66 17.87 0.80
C THR A 197 7.22 16.79 -0.14
N GLY A 198 6.68 15.57 -0.09
CA GLY A 198 7.24 14.37 -0.71
C GLY A 198 8.52 13.86 -0.02
N GLU A 199 8.99 14.53 1.05
CA GLU A 199 10.08 14.07 1.92
C GLU A 199 9.59 13.08 2.98
N ASN A 200 8.32 12.69 2.95
CA ASN A 200 7.66 11.74 3.83
C ASN A 200 7.56 10.33 3.22
N ASN A 201 8.23 10.10 2.09
CA ASN A 201 8.24 8.81 1.41
C ASN A 201 9.22 7.83 2.08
N PRO A 202 8.80 6.59 2.42
CA PRO A 202 9.74 5.51 2.70
C PRO A 202 10.57 5.18 1.45
N GLU A 203 11.85 4.86 1.63
CA GLU A 203 12.70 4.40 0.52
C GLU A 203 12.54 2.89 0.31
N PHE A 204 12.33 2.15 1.40
CA PHE A 204 12.18 0.70 1.42
C PHE A 204 11.06 0.26 2.35
N ALA A 205 10.42 -0.87 2.04
CA ALA A 205 9.47 -1.55 2.91
C ALA A 205 10.13 -1.96 4.24
N SER A 206 11.44 -2.22 4.26
CA SER A 206 12.15 -2.47 5.51
C SER A 206 12.08 -1.31 6.49
N ASP A 207 11.99 -0.07 6.01
CA ASP A 207 12.00 1.14 6.85
C ASP A 207 10.80 1.21 7.80
N ILE A 208 9.71 0.52 7.45
CA ILE A 208 8.38 0.61 8.09
C ILE A 208 7.95 -0.71 8.75
N PHE A 209 8.55 -1.84 8.38
CA PHE A 209 8.21 -3.16 8.91
C PHE A 209 9.16 -3.65 10.00
N MET A 210 10.17 -2.86 10.36
CA MET A 210 11.01 -3.12 11.53
C MET A 210 10.33 -2.69 12.84
N PRO A 211 10.78 -3.19 14.01
CA PRO A 211 10.29 -2.71 15.30
C PRO A 211 10.44 -1.19 15.45
N LEU A 212 9.48 -0.52 16.11
CA LEU A 212 9.48 0.94 16.28
C LEU A 212 10.78 1.49 16.90
N ALA A 213 11.42 0.72 17.79
CA ALA A 213 12.69 1.10 18.41
C ALA A 213 13.89 1.09 17.45
N GLU A 214 13.76 0.43 16.31
CA GLU A 214 14.79 0.31 15.27
C GLU A 214 14.56 1.31 14.13
N MET A 215 13.34 1.85 14.01
CA MET A 215 13.00 2.85 13.00
C MET A 215 13.77 4.16 13.23
N THR A 216 14.13 4.81 12.12
CA THR A 216 14.80 6.11 12.20
C THR A 216 13.82 7.18 12.71
N PRO A 217 14.33 8.27 13.35
CA PRO A 217 13.49 9.41 13.70
C PRO A 217 12.75 10.00 12.50
N PHE A 218 13.35 9.93 11.31
CA PHE A 218 12.75 10.36 10.07
C PHE A 218 11.53 9.51 9.71
N THR A 219 11.64 8.18 9.75
CA THR A 219 10.51 7.27 9.50
C THR A 219 9.36 7.57 10.47
N ILE A 220 9.68 7.67 11.77
CA ILE A 220 8.66 7.87 12.80
C ILE A 220 7.93 9.21 12.62
N THR A 221 8.66 10.27 12.28
CA THR A 221 8.12 11.63 12.24
C THR A 221 7.48 11.97 10.91
N ASN A 222 8.02 11.47 9.79
CA ASN A 222 7.62 11.89 8.45
C ASN A 222 6.85 10.79 7.71
N VAL A 223 7.23 9.52 7.86
CA VAL A 223 6.59 8.42 7.11
C VAL A 223 5.35 7.92 7.83
N LEU A 224 5.47 7.53 9.10
CA LEU A 224 4.40 6.84 9.83
C LEU A 224 3.09 7.65 9.92
N PRO A 225 3.06 8.98 10.10
CA PRO A 225 1.78 9.72 10.14
C PRO A 225 0.90 9.51 8.90
N ASN A 226 1.53 9.31 7.74
CA ASN A 226 0.90 9.20 6.43
C ASN A 226 0.72 7.73 5.98
N LEU A 227 0.78 6.79 6.93
CA LEU A 227 0.60 5.35 6.69
C LEU A 227 -0.87 4.94 6.91
N LEU A 228 -1.46 4.32 5.90
CA LEU A 228 -2.74 3.63 5.98
C LEU A 228 -2.55 2.13 5.81
N ARG A 229 -2.99 1.33 6.79
CA ARG A 229 -3.09 -0.12 6.66
C ARG A 229 -4.54 -0.50 6.42
N LEU A 230 -4.83 -1.08 5.26
CA LEU A 230 -6.10 -1.71 4.92
C LEU A 230 -6.07 -3.18 5.34
N ASN A 231 -7.16 -3.68 5.91
CA ASN A 231 -7.28 -5.06 6.34
C ASN A 231 -8.43 -5.74 5.58
N PHE A 232 -8.09 -6.81 4.87
CA PHE A 232 -9.02 -7.56 4.04
C PHE A 232 -9.35 -8.91 4.66
N VAL A 233 -10.58 -9.36 4.42
CA VAL A 233 -11.02 -10.71 4.77
C VAL A 233 -10.31 -11.77 3.91
N SER A 234 -10.28 -13.01 4.41
CA SER A 234 -9.94 -14.16 3.58
C SER A 234 -10.98 -14.41 2.48
N GLY A 235 -10.60 -15.16 1.44
CA GLY A 235 -11.50 -15.60 0.37
C GLY A 235 -11.53 -14.65 -0.83
N LEU A 236 -10.65 -13.65 -0.87
CA LEU A 236 -10.54 -12.73 -2.00
C LEU A 236 -9.48 -13.19 -2.99
N SER A 237 -9.78 -13.03 -4.28
CA SER A 237 -8.81 -13.19 -5.38
C SER A 237 -8.27 -11.85 -5.88
N GLY A 238 -8.63 -10.76 -5.22
CA GLY A 238 -8.28 -9.41 -5.61
C GLY A 238 -9.20 -8.37 -4.99
N PHE A 239 -8.92 -7.12 -5.26
CA PHE A 239 -9.72 -5.96 -4.84
C PHE A 239 -9.54 -4.81 -5.83
N ILE A 240 -10.42 -3.82 -5.76
CA ILE A 240 -10.28 -2.56 -6.50
C ILE A 240 -9.99 -1.47 -5.48
N LEU A 241 -9.01 -0.64 -5.81
CA LEU A 241 -8.68 0.57 -5.09
C LEU A 241 -8.77 1.74 -6.06
N GLU A 242 -9.60 2.70 -5.72
CA GLU A 242 -9.72 3.95 -6.43
C GLU A 242 -8.85 4.99 -5.72
N TYR A 243 -8.09 5.77 -6.48
CA TYR A 243 -7.22 6.81 -5.97
C TYR A 243 -7.44 8.09 -6.77
N GLN A 244 -7.70 9.18 -6.07
CA GLN A 244 -8.05 10.46 -6.67
C GLN A 244 -7.23 11.58 -6.06
N ILE A 245 -6.81 12.49 -6.93
CA ILE A 245 -6.24 13.78 -6.56
C ILE A 245 -7.18 14.85 -7.07
N THR A 246 -7.66 15.73 -6.19
CA THR A 246 -8.46 16.90 -6.60
C THR A 246 -7.64 17.85 -7.47
N ALA A 247 -8.28 18.83 -8.10
CA ALA A 247 -7.55 19.85 -8.85
C ALA A 247 -6.70 20.72 -7.92
N ALA A 248 -5.45 20.98 -8.30
CA ALA A 248 -4.65 22.01 -7.66
C ALA A 248 -5.26 23.40 -7.94
N GLN A 249 -4.92 24.37 -7.10
CA GLN A 249 -5.24 25.77 -7.39
C GLN A 249 -4.60 26.22 -8.72
N ASP A 250 -3.36 25.78 -8.95
CA ASP A 250 -2.60 26.01 -10.17
C ASP A 250 -2.45 24.69 -10.93
N VAL A 251 -3.18 24.55 -12.05
CA VAL A 251 -3.24 23.30 -12.82
C VAL A 251 -1.86 22.89 -13.37
N GLY A 252 -1.43 21.65 -13.10
CA GLY A 252 -0.24 21.03 -13.68
C GLY A 252 1.09 21.31 -12.96
N SER A 253 1.09 21.98 -11.81
CA SER A 253 2.29 22.22 -11.00
C SER A 253 2.53 21.16 -9.92
N SER A 254 1.52 20.33 -9.64
CA SER A 254 1.48 19.44 -8.48
C SER A 254 0.99 18.06 -8.90
N GLY A 255 1.51 17.03 -8.26
CA GLY A 255 1.06 15.65 -8.42
C GLY A 255 1.66 14.82 -7.30
N ARG A 256 1.20 13.58 -7.17
CA ARG A 256 1.43 12.79 -5.96
C ARG A 256 1.85 11.39 -6.27
N ASN A 257 2.67 10.87 -5.36
CA ASN A 257 3.04 9.50 -5.35
C ASN A 257 2.15 8.77 -4.37
N PHE A 258 1.78 7.58 -4.76
CA PHE A 258 1.14 6.64 -3.90
C PHE A 258 2.02 5.40 -3.87
N LEU A 259 2.59 5.13 -2.71
CA LEU A 259 3.40 3.96 -2.49
C LEU A 259 2.55 2.86 -1.86
N PHE A 260 2.74 1.62 -2.30
CA PHE A 260 1.99 0.50 -1.73
C PHE A 260 2.80 -0.79 -1.57
N THR A 261 2.32 -1.61 -0.63
CA THR A 261 2.83 -2.96 -0.35
C THR A 261 1.74 -3.80 0.34
N GLY A 262 1.82 -5.13 0.33
CA GLY A 262 0.81 -6.03 0.92
C GLY A 262 1.42 -7.08 1.84
N TYR A 263 0.66 -7.67 2.76
CA TYR A 263 1.17 -8.80 3.53
C TYR A 263 0.06 -9.75 3.94
N ALA A 264 0.29 -11.05 3.79
CA ALA A 264 -0.62 -12.07 4.31
C ALA A 264 -0.08 -12.59 5.64
N LEU A 265 -0.77 -12.28 6.76
CA LEU A 265 -0.36 -12.74 8.09
C LEU A 265 -0.32 -14.27 8.14
N PRO A 266 0.76 -14.91 8.64
CA PRO A 266 0.71 -16.34 8.88
C PRO A 266 -0.30 -16.58 10.00
N ARG A 267 -1.19 -17.57 9.80
CA ARG A 267 -2.05 -18.04 10.90
C ARG A 267 -1.15 -18.46 12.07
N LYS A 268 -1.38 -17.84 13.24
CA LYS A 268 -0.82 -18.27 14.52
C LYS A 268 -1.26 -19.69 14.84
#